data_AF-A0A2G9Y6S0-F1
#
_entry.id   AF-A0A2G9Y6S0-F1
#
_cell.length_a   1.000
_cell.length_b   1.000
_cell.length_c   1.000
_cell.angle_alpha   90.00
_cell.angle_beta   90.00
_cell.angle_gamma   90.00
#
_symmetry.space_group_name_H-M   'P 1'
#
loop_
_entity.id
_entity.type
_entity.pdbx_description
1 polymer ?
#
loop_
_entity_poly.entity_id
_entity_poly.type
_entity_poly.pdbx_seq_one_letter_code
_entity_poly.pdbx_strand_id
1 'polypeptide(L)' 'KFIGRIEPRQVGDMLEIRGLWLEPDFQWTKTVNKSFSNYLENFIRYLHVQKVEWLCNVPW' A
#
# COMPACT_ATOMS: atom_id res chain seq x y z
N LYS A 1 15.94 -0.85 4.73
CA LYS A 1 16.02 0.48 4.07
C LYS A 1 14.60 1.03 3.94
N PHE A 2 14.37 2.30 4.26
CA PHE A 2 13.09 2.96 3.99
C PHE A 2 12.97 3.21 2.48
N ILE A 3 11.82 2.86 1.90
CA ILE A 3 11.58 2.93 0.44
C ILE A 3 10.45 3.88 0.06
N GLY A 4 9.73 4.41 1.04
CA GLY A 4 8.55 5.22 0.86
C GLY A 4 7.49 4.95 1.91
N ARG A 5 6.32 5.59 1.73
CA ARG A 5 5.16 5.46 2.60
C ARG A 5 3.86 5.49 1.81
N ILE A 6 2.83 4.87 2.38
CA ILE A 6 1.44 5.04 1.97
C ILE A 6 0.70 5.92 3.01
N GLU A 7 -0.36 6.59 2.58
CA GLU A 7 -1.34 7.24 3.48
C GLU A 7 -2.63 6.42 3.51
N PRO A 8 -2.75 5.48 4.47
CA PRO A 8 -3.95 4.68 4.63
C PRO A 8 -5.01 5.39 5.48
N ARG A 9 -6.28 5.20 5.14
CA ARG A 9 -7.43 5.60 5.95
C ARG A 9 -8.48 4.50 5.94
N GLN A 10 -8.87 4.02 7.12
CA GLN A 10 -9.99 3.10 7.23
C GLN A 10 -11.31 3.87 7.23
N VAL A 11 -12.26 3.44 6.38
CA VAL A 11 -13.61 3.97 6.28
C VAL A 11 -14.56 2.78 6.25
N GLY A 12 -15.18 2.47 7.40
CA GLY A 12 -16.00 1.27 7.55
C GLY A 12 -15.17 -0.01 7.34
N ASP A 13 -15.62 -0.83 6.39
CA ASP A 13 -14.98 -2.08 5.96
C ASP A 13 -13.99 -1.89 4.80
N MET A 14 -13.65 -0.65 4.46
CA MET A 14 -12.73 -0.33 3.37
C MET A 14 -11.47 0.37 3.87
N LEU A 15 -10.33 0.05 3.26
CA LEU A 15 -9.07 0.77 3.42
C LEU A 15 -8.81 1.62 2.17
N GLU A 16 -8.90 2.94 2.31
CA GLU A 16 -8.48 3.89 1.29
C GLU A 16 -6.97 4.11 1.37
N ILE A 17 -6.26 4.02 0.26
CA ILE A 17 -4.88 4.48 0.14
C ILE A 17 -4.89 5.78 -0.66
N ARG A 18 -4.72 6.90 0.04
CA ARG A 18 -4.88 8.26 -0.52
C ARG A 18 -3.59 8.85 -1.06
N GLY A 19 -2.45 8.28 -0.68
CA GLY A 19 -1.14 8.73 -1.13
C GLY A 19 -0.13 7.60 -1.12
N LEU A 20 0.82 7.68 -2.06
CA LEU A 20 1.98 6.81 -2.17
C LEU A 20 3.17 7.70 -2.54
N TRP A 21 4.15 7.79 -1.65
CA TRP A 21 5.40 8.53 -1.90
C TRP A 21 6.56 7.56 -1.82
N LEU A 22 7.39 7.56 -2.86
CA LEU A 22 8.59 6.75 -2.95
C LEU A 22 9.82 7.62 -2.69
N GLU A 23 10.90 7.00 -2.22
CA GLU A 23 12.19 7.66 -2.20
C GLU A 23 12.67 7.95 -3.65
N PRO A 24 13.40 9.05 -3.91
CA PRO A 24 13.72 9.50 -5.27
C PRO A 24 14.36 8.46 -6.20
N ASP A 25 15.19 7.57 -5.65
CA ASP A 25 15.91 6.54 -6.41
C ASP A 25 15.30 5.14 -6.27
N PHE A 26 14.09 5.05 -5.70
CA PHE A 26 13.45 3.76 -5.50
C PHE A 26 12.69 3.33 -6.76
N GLN A 27 12.97 2.12 -7.22
CA GLN A 27 12.27 1.48 -8.32
C GLN A 27 11.54 0.23 -7.85
N TRP A 28 10.31 0.06 -8.33
CA TRP A 28 9.55 -1.16 -8.11
C TRP A 28 10.20 -2.31 -8.87
N THR A 29 10.66 -3.30 -8.11
CA THR A 29 11.07 -4.60 -8.67
C THR A 29 9.97 -5.62 -8.39
N LYS A 30 9.95 -6.72 -9.17
CA LYS A 30 9.01 -7.83 -8.94
C LYS A 30 9.06 -8.34 -7.49
N THR A 31 10.26 -8.44 -6.92
CA THR A 31 10.47 -8.90 -5.53
C THR A 31 9.88 -7.92 -4.51
N VAL A 32 10.12 -6.62 -4.69
CA VAL A 32 9.60 -5.63 -3.74
C VAL A 32 8.08 -5.51 -3.86
N ASN A 33 7.52 -5.56 -5.08
CA ASN A 33 6.07 -5.56 -5.28
C ASN A 33 5.41 -6.78 -4.59
N LYS A 34 5.98 -7.97 -4.74
CA LYS A 34 5.51 -9.17 -4.03
C LYS A 34 5.57 -8.99 -2.51
N SER A 35 6.69 -8.48 -1.99
CA SER A 35 6.84 -8.28 -0.55
C SER A 35 5.84 -7.24 -0.02
N PHE A 36 5.69 -6.11 -0.71
CA PHE A 36 4.73 -5.08 -0.36
C PHE A 36 3.30 -5.61 -0.36
N SER A 37 2.91 -6.35 -1.41
CA SER A 37 1.58 -6.96 -1.52
C SER A 37 1.28 -7.89 -0.34
N ASN A 38 2.24 -8.73 0.06
CA ASN A 38 2.08 -9.62 1.22
C ASN A 38 1.87 -8.84 2.53
N TYR A 39 2.63 -7.74 2.73
CA TYR A 39 2.46 -6.90 3.92
C TYR A 39 1.14 -6.13 3.90
N LEU A 40 0.73 -5.62 2.75
CA LEU A 40 -0.56 -4.96 2.59
C LEU A 40 -1.71 -5.95 2.88
N GLU A 41 -1.63 -7.18 2.41
CA GLU A 41 -2.60 -8.23 2.73
C GLU A 41 -2.68 -8.52 4.24
N ASN A 42 -1.54 -8.63 4.92
CA ASN A 42 -1.51 -8.79 6.36
C ASN A 42 -2.13 -7.59 7.09
N PHE A 43 -1.88 -6.38 6.59
CA PHE A 43 -2.45 -5.16 7.15
C PHE A 43 -3.98 -5.07 6.98
N ILE A 44 -4.50 -5.44 5.80
CA ILE A 44 -5.93 -5.57 5.51
C ILE A 44 -6.59 -6.52 6.51
N ARG A 45 -5.99 -7.71 6.71
CA ARG A 45 -6.49 -8.72 7.66
C ARG A 45 -6.49 -8.20 9.10
N TYR A 46 -5.42 -7.51 9.50
CA TYR A 46 -5.32 -6.90 10.83
C TYR A 46 -6.39 -5.83 11.08
N LEU A 47 -6.72 -5.03 10.07
CA LEU A 47 -7.77 -4.01 10.17
C LEU A 47 -9.20 -4.54 10.01
N HIS A 48 -9.36 -5.83 9.69
CA HIS A 48 -10.64 -6.47 9.40
C HIS A 48 -11.44 -5.76 8.28
N VAL A 49 -10.75 -5.19 7.30
CA VAL A 49 -11.36 -4.57 6.11
C VAL A 49 -11.55 -5.61 5.00
N GLN A 50 -12.60 -5.46 4.19
CA GLN A 50 -12.93 -6.36 3.09
C GLN A 50 -12.42 -5.86 1.73
N LYS A 51 -12.21 -4.55 1.60
CA LYS A 51 -11.84 -3.91 0.33
C LYS A 51 -10.68 -2.94 0.54
N VAL A 52 -9.81 -2.84 -0.47
CA VAL A 52 -8.84 -1.76 -0.60
C VAL A 52 -9.16 -0.93 -1.83
N GLU A 53 -9.10 0.39 -1.67
CA GLU A 53 -9.32 1.35 -2.74
C GLU A 53 -8.13 2.29 -2.84
N TRP A 54 -7.50 2.33 -4.02
CA TRP A 54 -6.38 3.22 -4.31
C TRP A 54 -6.92 4.53 -4.89
N LEU A 55 -6.76 5.62 -4.14
CA LEU A 55 -7.17 6.97 -4.53
C LEU A 55 -5.99 7.83 -5.01
N CYS A 56 -4.81 7.21 -5.17
CA CYS A 56 -3.61 7.80 -5.72
C CYS A 56 -3.10 7.01 -6.94
N ASN A 57 -2.25 7.63 -7.75
CA ASN A 57 -1.61 6.95 -8.88
C ASN A 57 -0.70 5.82 -8.39
N VAL A 58 -0.90 4.63 -8.94
CA VAL A 58 -0.11 3.43 -8.65
C VAL A 58 0.94 3.26 -9.77
N PRO A 59 2.24 3.15 -9.44
CA PRO A 59 3.33 3.21 -10.42
C PRO A 59 3.74 1.86 -11.03
N TRP A 60 2.96 0.79 -10.86
CA TRP A 60 3.29 -0.56 -11.35
C TRP A 60 2.22 -1.17 -12.23
#